data_AF-D2RS62-F1
#
_entry.id   AF-D2RS62-F1
#
_cell.length_a   1.000
_cell.length_b   1.000
_cell.length_c   1.000
_cell.angle_alpha   90.00
_cell.angle_beta   90.00
_cell.angle_gamma   90.00
#
_symmetry.space_group_name_H-M   'P 1'
#
loop_
_entity.id
_entity.type
_entity.pdbx_description
1 polymer ?
#
loop_
_entity_poly.entity_id
_entity_poly.type
_entity_poly.pdbx_seq_one_letter_code
_entity_poly.pdbx_strand_id
1 'polypeptide(L)'
;MSLMSLSQQLLYHGYNGTEGWTGFVNEGTWVIFAIILVPVYIMLVAWFTGEPRDTKSGLLGVSYLVGLTSSMWIGMFVLTVIIGLVFYGGAPEPIGAPGP
;
A
#
# COMPACT_ATOMS: atom_id res chain seq x y z
N MET A 1 22.39 4.54 31.61
CA MET A 1 21.89 4.99 30.29
C MET A 1 23.07 4.99 29.34
N SER A 2 23.02 4.22 28.25
CA SER A 2 24.12 4.16 27.27
C SER A 2 24.03 5.31 26.28
N LEU A 3 25.16 5.70 25.66
CA LEU A 3 25.18 6.73 24.60
C LEU A 3 24.24 6.38 23.43
N MET A 4 24.09 5.09 23.14
CA MET A 4 23.16 4.58 22.13
C MET A 4 21.68 4.78 22.54
N SER A 5 21.35 4.57 23.81
CA SER A 5 19.98 4.83 24.30
C SER A 5 19.65 6.33 24.34
N LEU A 6 20.64 7.19 24.57
CA LEU A 6 20.46 8.64 24.57
C LEU A 6 20.19 9.18 23.15
N SER A 7 20.93 8.70 22.15
CA SER A 7 20.71 9.10 20.76
C SER A 7 19.35 8.64 20.24
N GLN A 8 18.92 7.41 20.54
CA GLN A 8 17.58 6.93 20.17
C GLN A 8 16.47 7.78 20.81
N GLN A 9 16.62 8.16 22.08
CA GLN A 9 15.64 9.01 22.76
C GLN A 9 15.56 10.42 22.16
N LEU A 10 16.69 11.00 21.74
CA LEU A 10 16.71 12.34 21.14
C LEU A 10 16.24 12.34 19.69
N LEU A 11 16.63 11.34 18.88
CA LEU A 11 16.27 11.29 17.47
C LEU A 11 14.85 10.77 17.26
N TYR A 12 14.42 9.79 18.04
CA TYR A 12 13.15 9.12 17.85
C TYR A 12 12.14 9.34 18.99
N HIS A 13 12.46 10.20 19.96
CA HIS A 13 11.54 10.59 21.05
C HIS A 13 10.96 9.40 21.83
N GLY A 14 11.71 8.30 21.92
CA GLY A 14 11.27 7.08 22.60
C GLY A 14 10.41 6.13 21.77
N TYR A 15 10.24 6.37 20.47
CA TYR A 15 9.68 5.40 19.51
C TYR A 15 10.82 4.69 18.78
N ASN A 16 10.89 3.35 18.73
CA ASN A 16 11.77 2.70 17.74
C ASN A 16 11.10 2.69 16.36
N GLY A 17 11.88 2.85 15.29
CA GLY A 17 11.38 2.73 13.91
C GLY A 17 10.84 1.34 13.54
N THR A 18 11.00 0.37 14.43
CA THR A 18 10.51 -1.01 14.33
C THR A 18 9.55 -1.40 15.48
N GLU A 19 9.15 -0.44 16.32
CA GLU A 19 8.11 -0.68 17.33
C GLU A 19 6.72 -0.64 16.68
N GLY A 20 5.92 -1.69 16.89
CA GLY A 20 4.55 -1.79 16.36
C GLY A 20 4.39 -2.84 15.25
N TRP A 21 3.34 -2.71 14.44
CA TRP A 21 3.07 -3.58 13.29
C TRP A 21 4.02 -3.22 12.15
N THR A 22 5.20 -3.83 12.14
CA THR A 22 6.17 -3.67 11.05
C THR A 22 6.03 -4.78 10.02
N GLY A 23 5.87 -4.39 8.75
CA GLY A 23 5.54 -5.29 7.63
C GLY A 23 4.17 -4.97 7.01
N PHE A 24 3.91 -5.48 5.81
CA PHE A 24 2.56 -5.41 5.22
C PHE A 24 1.71 -6.48 5.92
N VAL A 25 0.67 -6.18 6.71
CA VAL A 25 -0.20 -5.00 6.83
C VAL A 25 0.13 -4.16 8.08
N ASN A 26 0.69 -2.95 7.92
CA ASN A 26 1.03 -2.04 9.03
C ASN A 26 -0.10 -1.05 9.39
N GLU A 27 0.11 -0.23 10.42
CA GLU A 27 -0.85 0.81 10.84
C GLU A 27 -1.20 1.77 9.69
N GLY A 28 -0.20 2.20 8.91
CA GLY A 28 -0.42 3.08 7.75
C GLY A 28 -1.30 2.45 6.68
N THR A 29 -1.16 1.14 6.45
CA THR A 29 -1.98 0.37 5.51
C THR A 29 -3.43 0.37 5.98
N TRP A 30 -3.67 0.15 7.27
CA TRP A 30 -5.01 0.24 7.85
C TRP A 30 -5.60 1.64 7.73
N VAL A 31 -4.82 2.70 8.00
CA VAL A 31 -5.31 4.08 7.84
C VAL A 31 -5.73 4.36 6.40
N ILE A 32 -4.92 3.97 5.41
CA ILE A 32 -5.24 4.20 4.01
C ILE A 32 -6.46 3.38 3.58
N PHE A 33 -6.43 2.07 3.79
CA PHE A 33 -7.46 1.19 3.26
C PHE A 33 -8.76 1.23 4.07
N ALA A 34 -8.72 1.34 5.40
CA ALA A 34 -9.92 1.28 6.22
C ALA A 34 -10.53 2.64 6.55
N ILE A 35 -9.76 3.74 6.51
CA ILE A 35 -10.26 5.08 6.88
C ILE A 35 -10.32 5.98 5.65
N ILE A 36 -9.20 6.18 4.97
CA ILE A 36 -9.11 7.13 3.85
C ILE A 36 -9.97 6.67 2.67
N LEU A 37 -10.02 5.36 2.37
CA LEU A 37 -10.81 4.83 1.25
C LEU A 37 -12.31 4.67 1.55
N VAL A 38 -12.77 4.96 2.77
CA VAL A 38 -14.20 4.85 3.15
C VAL A 38 -15.14 5.56 2.17
N PRO A 39 -14.89 6.82 1.75
CA PRO A 39 -15.78 7.51 0.80
C PRO A 39 -15.87 6.79 -0.55
N VAL A 40 -14.78 6.17 -1.00
CA VAL A 40 -14.76 5.40 -2.26
C VAL A 40 -15.61 4.14 -2.12
N TYR A 41 -15.52 3.44 -0.99
CA TYR A 41 -16.39 2.28 -0.73
C TYR A 41 -17.86 2.66 -0.68
N ILE A 42 -18.19 3.77 -0.02
CA ILE A 42 -19.56 4.28 0.02
C ILE A 42 -20.05 4.62 -1.38
N MET A 43 -19.23 5.30 -2.20
CA MET A 43 -19.55 5.60 -3.59
C MET A 43 -19.82 4.33 -4.40
N LEU A 44 -18.95 3.32 -4.29
CA LEU A 44 -19.11 2.04 -4.98
C LEU A 44 -20.38 1.32 -4.56
N VAL A 45 -20.68 1.26 -3.26
CA VAL A 45 -21.93 0.67 -2.75
C VAL A 45 -23.13 1.44 -3.30
N ALA A 46 -23.08 2.77 -3.29
CA ALA A 46 -24.16 3.63 -3.78
C ALA A 46 -24.48 3.41 -5.27
N TRP A 47 -23.50 3.02 -6.11
CA TRP A 47 -23.75 2.67 -7.51
C TRP A 47 -24.68 1.45 -7.68
N PHE A 48 -24.70 0.54 -6.71
CA PHE A 48 -25.50 -0.69 -6.78
C PHE A 48 -26.77 -0.65 -5.91
N THR A 49 -26.76 0.16 -4.84
CA THR A 49 -27.89 0.26 -3.91
C THR A 49 -28.72 1.54 -4.06
N GLY A 50 -28.22 2.55 -4.79
CA GLY A 50 -28.95 3.79 -5.04
C GLY A 50 -30.03 3.65 -6.12
N GLU A 51 -31.03 4.53 -6.10
CA GLU A 51 -32.04 4.64 -7.16
C GLU A 51 -31.91 6.00 -7.86
N PRO A 52 -32.01 6.07 -9.21
CA PRO A 52 -32.11 4.95 -10.15
C PRO A 52 -30.76 4.23 -10.36
N ARG A 53 -30.79 2.88 -10.47
CA ARG A 53 -29.60 2.04 -10.72
C ARG A 53 -29.56 1.45 -12.13
N ASP A 54 -28.36 1.41 -12.69
CA ASP A 54 -28.00 0.60 -13.84
C ASP A 54 -26.74 -0.23 -13.50
N THR A 55 -26.96 -1.50 -13.18
CA THR A 55 -25.90 -2.43 -12.78
C THR A 55 -24.86 -2.62 -13.88
N LYS A 56 -25.22 -2.48 -15.16
CA LYS A 56 -24.29 -2.64 -16.27
C LYS A 56 -23.29 -1.49 -16.30
N SER A 57 -23.77 -0.27 -16.16
CA SER A 57 -22.92 0.93 -16.06
C SER A 57 -22.07 0.92 -14.78
N GLY A 58 -22.64 0.50 -13.65
CA GLY A 58 -21.90 0.34 -12.39
C GLY A 58 -20.77 -0.69 -12.51
N LEU A 59 -21.02 -1.85 -13.11
CA LEU A 59 -20.00 -2.87 -13.33
C LEU A 59 -18.90 -2.40 -14.28
N LEU A 60 -19.26 -1.68 -15.35
CA LEU A 60 -18.28 -1.06 -16.24
C LEU A 60 -17.39 -0.08 -15.47
N GLY A 61 -17.96 0.81 -14.66
CA GLY A 61 -17.21 1.73 -13.82
C GLY A 61 -16.25 1.02 -12.86
N VAL A 62 -16.71 -0.03 -12.17
CA VAL A 62 -15.87 -0.85 -11.29
C VAL A 62 -14.72 -1.49 -12.06
N SER A 63 -14.99 -2.04 -13.25
CA SER A 63 -13.96 -2.67 -14.07
C SER A 63 -12.88 -1.67 -14.49
N TYR A 64 -13.25 -0.43 -14.82
CA TYR A 64 -12.29 0.64 -15.11
C TYR A 64 -11.48 1.03 -13.88
N LEU A 65 -12.12 1.21 -12.72
CA LEU A 65 -11.42 1.55 -11.48
C LEU A 65 -10.40 0.47 -11.11
N VAL A 66 -10.83 -0.79 -11.06
CA VAL A 66 -9.95 -1.92 -10.73
C VAL A 66 -8.85 -2.07 -11.78
N GLY A 67 -9.18 -1.97 -13.07
CA GLY A 67 -8.21 -2.10 -14.16
C GLY A 67 -7.15 -1.00 -14.14
N LEU A 68 -7.54 0.25 -13.93
CA LEU A 68 -6.62 1.38 -13.85
C LEU A 68 -5.75 1.32 -12.58
N THR A 69 -6.35 1.06 -11.42
CA THR A 69 -5.55 0.96 -10.19
C THR A 69 -4.58 -0.23 -10.25
N SER A 70 -5.04 -1.37 -10.75
CA SER A 70 -4.17 -2.55 -10.90
C SER A 70 -3.05 -2.28 -11.90
N SER A 71 -3.32 -1.64 -13.04
CA SER A 71 -2.28 -1.36 -14.04
C SER A 71 -1.21 -0.39 -13.53
N MET A 72 -1.60 0.61 -12.73
CA MET A 72 -0.65 1.51 -12.08
C MET A 72 0.28 0.76 -11.11
N TRP A 73 -0.28 -0.07 -10.24
CA TRP A 73 0.48 -0.82 -9.25
C TRP A 73 1.35 -1.91 -9.89
N ILE A 74 0.80 -2.67 -10.83
CA ILE A 74 1.54 -3.70 -11.58
C ILE A 74 2.67 -3.05 -12.38
N GLY A 75 2.41 -1.92 -13.05
CA GLY A 75 3.45 -1.20 -13.80
C GLY A 75 4.60 -0.76 -12.90
N MET A 76 4.29 -0.16 -11.74
CA MET A 76 5.31 0.21 -10.76
C MET A 76 6.08 -1.00 -10.24
N PHE A 77 5.37 -2.09 -9.90
CA PHE A 77 5.99 -3.33 -9.44
C PHE A 77 6.95 -3.93 -10.48
N VAL A 78 6.52 -4.03 -11.75
CA VAL A 78 7.36 -4.53 -12.86
C VAL A 78 8.61 -3.65 -13.02
N LEU A 79 8.45 -2.32 -12.97
CA LEU A 79 9.56 -1.39 -13.07
C LEU A 79 10.56 -1.56 -11.91
N THR A 80 10.07 -1.75 -10.68
CA THR A 80 10.92 -2.03 -9.52
C THR A 80 11.69 -3.34 -9.67
N VAL A 81 11.05 -4.40 -10.19
CA VAL A 81 11.73 -5.67 -10.48
C VAL A 81 12.81 -5.50 -11.56
N ILE A 82 12.51 -4.78 -12.65
CA ILE A 82 13.49 -4.51 -13.71
C ILE A 82 14.69 -3.76 -13.15
N ILE A 83 14.47 -2.73 -12.32
CA ILE A 83 15.55 -1.99 -11.66
C ILE A 83 16.39 -2.91 -10.78
N GLY A 84 15.75 -3.75 -9.95
CA GLY A 84 16.42 -4.75 -9.12
C GLY A 84 17.33 -5.66 -9.95
N LEU A 85 16.81 -6.22 -11.03
CA LEU A 85 17.56 -7.13 -11.89
C LEU A 85 18.72 -6.44 -12.62
N VAL A 86 18.50 -5.25 -13.18
CA VAL A 86 19.50 -4.53 -13.99
C VAL A 86 20.63 -3.95 -13.14
N PHE A 87 20.29 -3.37 -11.99
CA PHE A 87 21.27 -2.61 -11.18
C PHE A 87 21.78 -3.38 -9.96
N TYR A 88 21.02 -4.33 -9.43
CA TYR A 88 21.32 -5.03 -8.17
C TYR A 88 21.46 -6.55 -8.33
N GLY A 89 21.28 -7.10 -9.54
CA GLY A 89 21.55 -8.51 -9.85
C GLY A 89 20.56 -9.50 -9.24
N GLY A 90 19.42 -9.03 -8.71
CA GLY A 90 18.42 -9.87 -8.06
C GLY A 90 17.04 -9.18 -7.99
N ALA A 91 15.99 -9.97 -7.83
CA ALA A 91 14.65 -9.42 -7.62
C ALA A 91 14.55 -8.76 -6.24
N PRO A 92 13.84 -7.64 -6.11
CA PRO A 92 13.62 -6.98 -4.82
C PRO A 92 12.70 -7.81 -3.91
N GLU A 93 12.73 -7.54 -2.60
CA GLU A 93 11.75 -8.09 -1.66
C GLU A 93 10.32 -7.70 -2.09
N PRO A 94 9.33 -8.60 -1.95
CA PRO A 94 9.37 -9.89 -1.24
C PRO A 94 9.73 -11.10 -2.12
N ILE A 95 10.18 -10.89 -3.36
CA ILE A 95 10.39 -11.98 -4.35
C ILE A 95 11.79 -12.55 -4.26
N GLY A 96 12.78 -11.69 -4.01
CA GLY A 96 14.15 -12.10 -3.73
C GLY A 96 14.42 -12.24 -2.24
N ALA A 97 15.61 -12.77 -1.92
CA ALA A 97 16.13 -12.75 -0.56
C ALA A 97 16.28 -11.31 -0.07
N PRO A 98 16.11 -11.05 1.25
CA PRO A 98 16.38 -9.74 1.79
C PRO A 98 17.76 -9.25 1.41
N GLY A 99 17.85 -7.96 1.10
CA GLY A 99 19.16 -7.32 0.93
C GLY A 99 20.02 -7.52 2.19
N PRO A 100 21.35 -7.41 2.08
CA PRO A 100 22.24 -7.52 3.25
C PRO A 100 21.89 -6.51 4.34
#